data_AF-A0A955ZFZ3-F1
#
_entry.id   AF-A0A955ZFZ3-F1
#
_cell.length_a   1.000
_cell.length_b   1.000
_cell.length_c   1.000
_cell.angle_alpha   90.00
_cell.angle_beta   90.00
_cell.angle_gamma   90.00
#
_symmetry.space_group_name_H-M   'P 1'
#
loop_
_entity.id
_entity.type
_entity.pdbx_description
1 polymer ?
#
loop_
_entity_poly.entity_id
_entity_poly.type
_entity_poly.pdbx_seq_one_letter_code
_entity_poly.pdbx_strand_id
1 'polypeptide(L)'
;MLTEFGVDPRWMAAFEPCMNDYDCGDRALYEWPNNVLSVKTVVYENGVISKQGEPVDHAVEPDELALCKRLSDAMHAFVADVLVGMKSEADVHWVPYFCATSAGSSELDEASVRALFGGTIMPLDRVVVEPMKEAGSFWDDLCSGEDEATLAAWRKLMSFVEAEPELQSGWFVQIGFYEYGETLDFEGEPPAGYEMKGSCLPRMALALTKAGSVVGVFGHVVWT
;
A
#
# COMPACT_ATOMS: atom_id res chain seq x y z
N MET A 1 1.48 5.63 -25.84
CA MET A 1 0.91 4.47 -25.14
C MET A 1 1.83 3.26 -25.15
N LEU A 2 2.26 2.84 -23.96
CA LEU A 2 2.91 1.56 -23.66
C LEU A 2 1.82 0.58 -23.22
N THR A 3 1.99 -0.72 -23.55
CA THR A 3 0.98 -1.75 -23.29
C THR A 3 1.57 -3.09 -22.82
N GLU A 4 2.90 -3.20 -22.77
CA GLU A 4 3.60 -4.42 -22.37
C GLU A 4 4.48 -4.08 -21.16
N PHE A 5 4.22 -4.75 -20.04
CA PHE A 5 4.99 -4.63 -18.80
C PHE A 5 5.23 -6.01 -18.21
N GLY A 6 6.46 -6.24 -17.73
CA GLY A 6 6.79 -7.43 -16.96
C GLY A 6 6.32 -7.30 -15.51
N VAL A 7 6.43 -8.41 -14.77
CA VAL A 7 6.42 -8.37 -13.30
C VAL A 7 7.76 -7.80 -12.84
N ASP A 8 7.75 -6.82 -11.93
CA ASP A 8 8.97 -6.21 -11.40
C ASP A 8 9.40 -6.95 -10.11
N PRO A 9 10.56 -7.63 -10.09
CA PRO A 9 11.04 -8.33 -8.91
C PRO A 9 11.21 -7.43 -7.68
N ARG A 10 11.47 -6.13 -7.88
CA ARG A 10 11.62 -5.17 -6.77
C ARG A 10 10.28 -4.93 -6.08
N TRP A 11 9.21 -4.80 -6.85
CA TRP A 11 7.87 -4.70 -6.29
C TRP A 11 7.46 -6.00 -5.62
N MET A 12 7.74 -7.14 -6.25
CA MET A 12 7.46 -8.43 -5.63
C MET A 12 8.14 -8.56 -4.26
N ALA A 13 9.42 -8.19 -4.14
CA ALA A 13 10.14 -8.21 -2.87
C ALA A 13 9.54 -7.27 -1.81
N ALA A 14 9.04 -6.10 -2.21
CA ALA A 14 8.42 -5.15 -1.28
C ALA A 14 7.08 -5.68 -0.72
N PHE A 15 6.27 -6.35 -1.55
CA PHE A 15 4.94 -6.84 -1.18
C PHE A 15 4.95 -8.25 -0.57
N GLU A 16 6.01 -9.04 -0.82
CA GLU A 16 6.15 -10.42 -0.35
C GLU A 16 5.85 -10.62 1.15
N PRO A 17 6.31 -9.75 2.08
CA PRO A 17 5.99 -9.91 3.49
C PRO A 17 4.48 -9.95 3.79
N CYS A 18 3.68 -9.17 3.04
CA CYS A 18 2.23 -9.11 3.19
C CYS A 18 1.50 -10.26 2.48
N MET A 19 2.20 -11.01 1.61
CA MET A 19 1.71 -12.20 0.90
C MET A 19 2.08 -13.50 1.62
N ASN A 20 3.11 -13.46 2.47
CA ASN A 20 3.66 -14.64 3.12
C ASN A 20 2.72 -15.12 4.25
N ASP A 21 2.53 -16.43 4.29
CA ASP A 21 1.74 -17.14 5.30
C ASP A 21 2.56 -17.46 6.56
N TYR A 22 3.89 -17.34 6.50
CA TYR A 22 4.82 -17.61 7.59
C TYR A 22 4.61 -19.00 8.22
N ASP A 23 4.39 -20.00 7.36
CA ASP A 23 4.10 -21.39 7.72
C ASP A 23 2.81 -21.59 8.54
N CYS A 24 1.89 -20.63 8.52
CA CYS A 24 0.56 -20.74 9.13
C CYS A 24 -0.51 -20.96 8.05
N GLY A 25 -1.19 -22.10 8.13
CA GLY A 25 -2.25 -22.52 7.22
C GLY A 25 -1.76 -23.23 5.95
N ASP A 26 -2.70 -23.64 5.09
CA ASP A 26 -2.39 -24.41 3.88
C ASP A 26 -2.47 -23.54 2.60
N ARG A 27 -1.32 -22.99 2.19
CA ARG A 27 -1.19 -22.21 0.95
C ARG A 27 -1.45 -22.98 -0.34
N ALA A 28 -1.47 -24.32 -0.31
CA ALA A 28 -1.82 -25.12 -1.48
C ALA A 28 -3.34 -25.18 -1.68
N LEU A 29 -4.10 -25.01 -0.60
CA LEU A 29 -5.57 -25.03 -0.62
C LEU A 29 -6.18 -23.63 -0.62
N TYR A 30 -5.53 -22.66 0.02
CA TYR A 30 -6.13 -21.36 0.33
C TYR A 30 -5.31 -20.19 -0.19
N GLU A 31 -6.01 -19.14 -0.59
CA GLU A 31 -5.41 -17.93 -1.18
C GLU A 31 -4.95 -16.92 -0.11
N TRP A 32 -5.59 -16.93 1.06
CA TRP A 32 -5.24 -16.15 2.24
C TRP A 32 -5.24 -17.01 3.52
N PRO A 33 -4.34 -17.99 3.63
CA PRO A 33 -4.23 -18.81 4.85
C PRO A 33 -3.90 -17.99 6.11
N ASN A 34 -2.97 -17.01 6.00
CA ASN A 34 -2.52 -16.17 7.11
C ASN A 34 -1.86 -14.86 6.60
N ASN A 35 -2.41 -14.24 5.57
CA ASN A 35 -1.80 -13.13 4.85
C ASN A 35 -2.84 -12.08 4.46
N VAL A 36 -2.43 -10.81 4.40
CA VAL A 36 -3.31 -9.68 4.07
C VAL A 36 -3.50 -9.57 2.55
N LEU A 37 -2.47 -9.88 1.77
CA LEU A 37 -2.51 -9.87 0.31
C LEU A 37 -2.44 -11.28 -0.22
N SER A 38 -3.22 -11.59 -1.25
CA SER A 38 -3.30 -12.90 -1.88
C SER A 38 -1.91 -13.47 -2.19
N VAL A 39 -1.71 -14.77 -1.99
CA VAL A 39 -0.47 -15.46 -2.42
C VAL A 39 -0.27 -15.42 -3.94
N LYS A 40 -1.31 -15.02 -4.70
CA LYS A 40 -1.28 -14.84 -6.16
C LYS A 40 -1.04 -13.39 -6.57
N THR A 41 -0.77 -12.48 -5.63
CA THR A 41 -0.50 -11.07 -5.95
C THR A 41 0.70 -10.97 -6.89
N VAL A 42 0.57 -10.16 -7.94
CA VAL A 42 1.65 -9.77 -8.84
C VAL A 42 1.64 -8.26 -9.01
N VAL A 43 2.84 -7.67 -9.13
CA VAL A 43 2.99 -6.24 -9.36
C VAL A 43 3.85 -6.01 -10.61
N TYR A 44 3.29 -5.25 -11.55
CA TYR A 44 3.92 -4.99 -12.85
C TYR A 44 4.85 -3.78 -12.81
N GLU A 45 5.71 -3.62 -13.81
CA GLU A 45 6.67 -2.51 -13.92
C GLU A 45 6.02 -1.12 -14.03
N ASN A 46 4.75 -1.04 -14.45
CA ASN A 46 3.95 0.19 -14.41
C ASN A 46 3.28 0.42 -13.05
N GLY A 47 3.49 -0.48 -12.08
CA GLY A 47 2.95 -0.41 -10.73
C GLY A 47 1.55 -0.99 -10.56
N VAL A 48 0.93 -1.50 -11.62
CA VAL A 48 -0.39 -2.14 -11.49
C VAL A 48 -0.25 -3.40 -10.64
N ILE A 49 -1.18 -3.57 -9.69
CA ILE A 49 -1.31 -4.76 -8.86
C ILE A 49 -2.47 -5.59 -9.39
N SER A 50 -2.27 -6.90 -9.53
CA SER A 50 -3.32 -7.83 -9.93
C SER A 50 -3.08 -9.22 -9.34
N LYS A 51 -3.96 -10.16 -9.66
CA LYS A 51 -3.73 -11.59 -9.42
C LYS A 51 -3.04 -12.23 -10.61
N GLN A 52 -2.18 -13.20 -10.33
CA GLN A 52 -1.49 -13.96 -11.36
C GLN A 52 -2.48 -14.60 -12.35
N GLY A 53 -2.31 -14.29 -13.63
CA GLY A 53 -3.12 -14.83 -14.71
C GLY A 53 -4.40 -14.03 -15.02
N GLU A 54 -4.76 -13.04 -14.22
CA GLU A 54 -5.86 -12.14 -14.53
C GLU A 54 -5.44 -11.13 -15.62
N PRO A 55 -6.34 -10.78 -16.56
CA PRO A 55 -6.06 -9.76 -17.56
C PRO A 55 -5.92 -8.39 -16.90
N VAL A 56 -4.93 -7.63 -17.37
CA VAL A 56 -4.64 -6.28 -16.87
C VAL A 56 -4.60 -5.31 -18.05
N ASP A 57 -5.23 -4.15 -17.88
CA ASP A 57 -5.05 -3.03 -18.80
C ASP A 57 -3.75 -2.29 -18.45
N HIS A 58 -2.81 -2.37 -19.39
CA HIS A 58 -1.50 -1.77 -19.27
C HIS A 58 -1.37 -0.46 -20.04
N ALA A 59 -2.44 0.08 -20.62
CA ALA A 59 -2.39 1.31 -21.40
C ALA A 59 -1.92 2.50 -20.55
N VAL A 60 -0.65 2.88 -20.73
CA VAL A 60 0.00 3.98 -20.00
C VAL A 60 0.71 4.91 -20.96
N GLU A 61 0.56 6.21 -20.78
CA GLU A 61 1.35 7.18 -21.55
C GLU A 61 2.79 7.26 -21.02
N PRO A 62 3.82 7.25 -21.89
CA PRO A 62 5.22 7.27 -21.46
C PRO A 62 5.57 8.43 -20.53
N ASP A 63 5.03 9.61 -20.80
CA ASP A 63 5.27 10.81 -20.00
C ASP A 63 4.66 10.68 -18.60
N GLU A 64 3.49 10.04 -18.50
CA GLU A 64 2.83 9.77 -17.21
C GLU A 64 3.61 8.73 -16.41
N LEU A 65 4.13 7.68 -17.06
CA LEU A 65 4.99 6.70 -16.42
C LEU A 65 6.27 7.35 -15.87
N ALA A 66 6.89 8.23 -16.66
CA ALA A 66 8.09 8.96 -16.24
C ALA A 66 7.80 9.93 -15.09
N LEU A 67 6.65 10.61 -15.14
CA LEU A 67 6.16 11.48 -14.07
C LEU A 67 5.97 10.69 -12.77
N CYS A 68 5.28 9.55 -12.84
CA CYS A 68 5.01 8.71 -11.69
C CYS A 68 6.29 8.26 -10.98
N LYS A 69 7.28 7.77 -11.74
CA LYS A 69 8.59 7.37 -11.21
C LYS A 69 9.28 8.54 -10.49
N ARG A 70 9.34 9.71 -11.12
CA ARG A 70 9.98 10.89 -10.53
C ARG A 70 9.29 11.31 -9.24
N LEU A 71 7.96 11.36 -9.21
CA LEU A 71 7.20 11.80 -8.05
C LEU A 71 7.28 10.79 -6.90
N SER A 72 7.21 9.48 -7.17
CA SER A 72 7.39 8.47 -6.13
C SER A 72 8.80 8.52 -5.53
N ASP A 73 9.83 8.72 -6.36
CA ASP A 73 11.20 8.87 -5.89
C ASP A 73 11.38 10.15 -5.05
N ALA A 74 10.74 11.25 -5.46
CA ALA A 74 10.76 12.51 -4.71
C ALA A 74 10.05 12.38 -3.35
N MET A 75 8.90 11.71 -3.29
CA MET A 75 8.19 11.43 -2.04
C MET A 75 9.03 10.54 -1.11
N HIS A 76 9.60 9.47 -1.66
CA HIS A 76 10.48 8.56 -0.92
C HIS A 76 11.70 9.26 -0.32
N ALA A 77 12.31 10.21 -1.03
CA ALA A 77 13.49 10.93 -0.54
C ALA A 77 13.27 11.65 0.81
N PHE A 78 12.03 12.00 1.16
CA PHE A 78 11.73 12.61 2.46
C PHE A 78 11.74 11.60 3.61
N VAL A 79 11.47 10.33 3.33
CA VAL A 79 11.27 9.26 4.34
C VAL A 79 12.24 8.08 4.16
N ALA A 80 13.25 8.18 3.30
CA ALA A 80 14.17 7.09 2.98
C ALA A 80 14.94 6.58 4.22
N ASP A 81 15.34 7.50 5.11
CA ASP A 81 16.06 7.19 6.35
C ASP A 81 15.12 6.96 7.55
N VAL A 82 13.80 6.97 7.31
CA VAL A 82 12.76 6.76 8.32
C VAL A 82 12.28 5.31 8.21
N LEU A 83 12.14 4.63 9.34
CA LEU A 83 11.50 3.32 9.38
C LEU A 83 9.98 3.49 9.33
N VAL A 84 9.24 2.48 8.89
CA VAL A 84 7.77 2.49 8.88
C VAL A 84 7.22 2.80 10.28
N GLY A 85 7.88 2.27 11.32
CA GLY A 85 7.53 2.59 12.71
C GLY A 85 6.14 2.08 13.08
N MET A 86 5.33 2.92 13.73
CA MET A 86 3.92 2.65 14.05
C MET A 86 3.73 1.39 14.91
N LYS A 87 4.58 1.22 15.93
CA LYS A 87 4.63 0.04 16.82
C LYS A 87 4.93 -1.28 16.10
N SER A 88 5.43 -1.23 14.86
CA SER A 88 5.93 -2.40 14.15
C SER A 88 7.01 -3.10 14.99
N GLU A 89 6.96 -4.43 15.01
CA GLU A 89 7.97 -5.27 15.65
C GLU A 89 9.19 -5.54 14.75
N ALA A 90 9.21 -4.91 13.56
CA ALA A 90 10.30 -4.99 12.61
C ALA A 90 10.74 -3.61 12.11
N ASP A 91 12.05 -3.49 11.87
CA ASP A 91 12.70 -2.35 11.25
C ASP A 91 12.54 -2.41 9.73
N VAL A 92 11.39 -1.96 9.23
CA VAL A 92 11.05 -1.93 7.81
C VAL A 92 11.30 -0.53 7.24
N HIS A 93 12.00 -0.43 6.12
CA HIS A 93 12.15 0.84 5.39
C HIS A 93 10.99 1.06 4.41
N TRP A 94 10.65 2.34 4.18
CA TRP A 94 9.78 2.72 3.08
C TRP A 94 10.46 2.45 1.73
N VAL A 95 9.67 2.09 0.74
CA VAL A 95 10.10 2.06 -0.67
C VAL A 95 9.25 3.07 -1.45
N PRO A 96 9.80 3.70 -2.52
CA PRO A 96 8.93 4.45 -3.45
C PRO A 96 7.84 3.50 -3.95
N TYR A 97 6.70 4.01 -4.40
CA TYR A 97 5.66 3.24 -5.08
C TYR A 97 4.88 4.13 -6.03
N PHE A 98 4.45 3.59 -7.16
CA PHE A 98 3.51 4.25 -8.05
C PHE A 98 2.65 3.21 -8.76
N CYS A 99 1.52 3.63 -9.34
CA CYS A 99 0.72 2.90 -10.30
C CYS A 99 0.29 3.89 -11.39
N ALA A 100 0.94 3.81 -12.54
CA ALA A 100 0.65 4.67 -13.69
C ALA A 100 -0.57 4.13 -14.45
N THR A 101 -1.55 5.00 -14.73
CA THR A 101 -2.77 4.65 -15.46
C THR A 101 -3.19 5.77 -16.40
N SER A 102 -3.92 5.42 -17.47
CA SER A 102 -4.52 6.37 -18.42
C SER A 102 -5.94 6.81 -18.02
N ALA A 103 -6.58 6.12 -17.06
CA ALA A 103 -7.92 6.42 -16.55
C ALA A 103 -7.95 6.21 -15.03
N GLY A 104 -7.29 7.11 -14.31
CA GLY A 104 -7.20 7.06 -12.87
C GLY A 104 -8.39 7.67 -12.13
N SER A 105 -8.35 7.59 -10.80
CA SER A 105 -9.33 8.24 -9.94
C SER A 105 -8.97 9.71 -9.70
N SER A 106 -9.93 10.52 -9.26
CA SER A 106 -9.69 11.87 -8.71
C SER A 106 -9.65 11.89 -7.18
N GLU A 107 -9.96 10.78 -6.54
CA GLU A 107 -10.01 10.63 -5.08
C GLU A 107 -9.60 9.23 -4.68
N LEU A 108 -8.98 9.10 -3.50
CA LEU A 108 -8.76 7.81 -2.85
C LEU A 108 -9.73 7.63 -1.69
N ASP A 109 -10.39 6.48 -1.71
CA ASP A 109 -11.28 5.94 -0.70
C ASP A 109 -11.04 4.41 -0.58
N GLU A 110 -11.75 3.74 0.30
CA GLU A 110 -11.59 2.29 0.46
C GLU A 110 -11.83 1.52 -0.84
N ALA A 111 -12.88 1.87 -1.60
CA ALA A 111 -13.26 1.13 -2.81
C ALA A 111 -12.17 1.26 -3.90
N SER A 112 -11.64 2.46 -4.10
CA SER A 112 -10.56 2.71 -5.05
C SER A 112 -9.23 2.09 -4.63
N VAL A 113 -8.91 2.04 -3.33
CA VAL A 113 -7.74 1.28 -2.85
C VAL A 113 -7.91 -0.22 -3.09
N ARG A 114 -9.08 -0.79 -2.81
CA ARG A 114 -9.34 -2.21 -3.15
C ARG A 114 -9.22 -2.49 -4.65
N ALA A 115 -9.68 -1.56 -5.48
CA ALA A 115 -9.53 -1.63 -6.93
C ALA A 115 -8.07 -1.50 -7.38
N LEU A 116 -7.29 -0.59 -6.76
CA LEU A 116 -5.84 -0.42 -7.00
C LEU A 116 -5.09 -1.73 -6.75
N PHE A 117 -5.50 -2.49 -5.74
CA PHE A 117 -4.93 -3.79 -5.41
C PHE A 117 -5.48 -4.96 -6.24
N GLY A 118 -6.34 -4.72 -7.23
CA GLY A 118 -6.82 -5.76 -8.15
C GLY A 118 -7.52 -6.94 -7.45
N GLY A 119 -8.20 -6.69 -6.32
CA GLY A 119 -8.86 -7.73 -5.53
C GLY A 119 -7.92 -8.68 -4.79
N THR A 120 -6.67 -8.29 -4.58
CA THR A 120 -5.68 -9.09 -3.83
C THR A 120 -5.78 -8.92 -2.31
N ILE A 121 -6.36 -7.83 -1.82
CA ILE A 121 -6.60 -7.64 -0.38
C ILE A 121 -7.60 -8.69 0.11
N MET A 122 -7.29 -9.33 1.25
CA MET A 122 -8.19 -10.22 1.96
C MET A 122 -9.56 -9.54 2.14
N PRO A 123 -10.67 -10.13 1.69
CA PRO A 123 -11.97 -9.45 1.66
C PRO A 123 -12.44 -8.90 3.02
N LEU A 124 -12.03 -9.55 4.12
CA LEU A 124 -12.39 -9.17 5.48
C LEU A 124 -11.44 -8.16 6.12
N ASP A 125 -10.28 -7.89 5.53
CA ASP A 125 -9.36 -6.90 6.09
C ASP A 125 -9.87 -5.49 5.87
N ARG A 126 -9.73 -4.66 6.90
CA ARG A 126 -10.11 -3.26 6.85
C ARG A 126 -9.16 -2.48 5.96
N VAL A 127 -9.69 -1.53 5.20
CA VAL A 127 -8.91 -0.55 4.44
C VAL A 127 -9.29 0.83 4.97
N VAL A 128 -8.36 1.47 5.67
CA VAL A 128 -8.52 2.83 6.18
C VAL A 128 -7.82 3.78 5.25
N VAL A 129 -8.56 4.77 4.75
CA VAL A 129 -8.04 5.85 3.91
C VAL A 129 -8.33 7.17 4.61
N GLU A 130 -7.29 7.92 4.93
CA GLU A 130 -7.36 9.18 5.66
C GLU A 130 -6.63 10.27 4.87
N PRO A 131 -7.06 11.55 4.94
CA PRO A 131 -6.28 12.64 4.37
C PRO A 131 -4.87 12.68 4.97
N MET A 132 -3.86 12.98 4.15
CA MET A 132 -2.47 13.09 4.60
C MET A 132 -2.25 14.37 5.41
N LYS A 133 -2.56 14.32 6.71
CA LYS A 133 -2.51 15.45 7.66
C LYS A 133 -2.04 14.97 9.03
N GLU A 134 -1.71 15.91 9.90
CA GLU A 134 -1.40 15.65 11.32
C GLU A 134 -2.66 15.31 12.13
N ALA A 135 -3.42 14.31 11.68
CA ALA A 135 -4.66 13.84 12.28
C ALA A 135 -4.98 12.42 11.77
N GLY A 136 -5.84 11.71 12.50
CA GLY A 136 -6.27 10.37 12.13
C GLY A 136 -5.35 9.29 12.67
N SER A 137 -5.79 8.05 12.53
CA SER A 137 -5.13 6.89 13.15
C SER A 137 -3.68 6.71 12.67
N PHE A 138 -3.40 6.95 11.39
CA PHE A 138 -2.04 6.83 10.85
C PHE A 138 -1.06 7.78 11.55
N TRP A 139 -1.47 9.04 11.72
CA TRP A 139 -0.64 10.06 12.37
C TRP A 139 -0.51 9.81 13.87
N ASP A 140 -1.59 9.38 14.52
CA ASP A 140 -1.59 9.03 15.94
C ASP A 140 -0.60 7.90 16.23
N ASP A 141 -0.52 6.88 15.37
CA ASP A 141 0.45 5.79 15.54
C ASP A 141 1.89 6.22 15.27
N LEU A 142 2.13 7.06 14.27
CA LEU A 142 3.45 7.70 14.10
C LEU A 142 3.85 8.46 15.38
N CYS A 143 2.95 9.25 15.97
CA CYS A 143 3.26 10.02 17.18
C CYS A 143 3.50 9.15 18.43
N SER A 144 2.99 7.93 18.45
CA SER A 144 3.00 7.09 19.64
C SER A 144 4.36 6.46 19.98
N GLY A 145 5.33 6.52 19.07
CA GLY A 145 6.65 5.90 19.25
C GLY A 145 7.82 6.58 18.55
N GLU A 146 7.56 7.55 17.67
CA GLU A 146 8.60 8.17 16.85
C GLU A 146 9.14 9.48 17.47
N ASP A 147 10.39 9.81 17.12
CA ASP A 147 11.01 11.06 17.52
C ASP A 147 10.61 12.25 16.62
N GLU A 148 10.96 13.47 17.06
CA GLU A 148 10.64 14.69 16.31
C GLU A 148 11.35 14.75 14.94
N ALA A 149 12.48 14.07 14.76
CA ALA A 149 13.17 14.05 13.46
C ALA A 149 12.37 13.24 12.44
N THR A 150 11.83 12.08 12.84
CA THR A 150 10.89 11.28 12.05
C THR A 150 9.63 12.09 11.74
N LEU A 151 9.00 12.72 12.73
CA LEU A 151 7.79 13.53 12.49
C LEU A 151 8.07 14.71 11.56
N ALA A 152 9.23 15.36 11.67
CA ALA A 152 9.64 16.43 10.78
C ALA A 152 9.84 15.96 9.33
N ALA A 153 10.31 14.73 9.11
CA ALA A 153 10.39 14.13 7.77
C ALA A 153 9.01 13.97 7.13
N TRP A 154 8.03 13.46 7.89
CA TRP A 154 6.64 13.34 7.44
C TRP A 154 6.01 14.69 7.12
N ARG A 155 6.24 15.72 7.96
CA ARG A 155 5.75 17.09 7.68
C ARG A 155 6.31 17.66 6.40
N LYS A 156 7.58 17.38 6.07
CA LYS A 156 8.18 17.78 4.79
C LYS A 156 7.52 17.07 3.61
N LEU A 157 7.24 15.77 3.73
CA LEU A 157 6.50 15.03 2.71
C LEU A 157 5.10 15.62 2.49
N MET A 158 4.36 15.88 3.57
CA MET A 158 3.04 16.52 3.51
C MET A 158 3.09 17.88 2.80
N SER A 159 4.05 18.72 3.21
CA SER A 159 4.26 20.04 2.59
C SER A 159 4.64 19.93 1.10
N PHE A 160 5.41 18.91 0.71
CA PHE A 160 5.74 18.65 -0.68
C PHE A 160 4.48 18.29 -1.48
N VAL A 161 3.65 17.37 -0.98
CA VAL A 161 2.42 16.95 -1.68
C VAL A 161 1.45 18.12 -1.86
N GLU A 162 1.32 18.99 -0.86
CA GLU A 162 0.48 20.19 -0.95
C GLU A 162 1.02 21.24 -1.94
N ALA A 163 2.34 21.35 -2.08
CA ALA A 163 2.98 22.37 -2.88
C ALA A 163 3.25 21.95 -4.33
N GLU A 164 3.33 20.65 -4.61
CA GLU A 164 3.69 20.10 -5.93
C GLU A 164 2.54 20.26 -6.93
N PRO A 165 2.64 21.14 -7.93
CA PRO A 165 1.56 21.42 -8.87
C PRO A 165 1.15 20.24 -9.74
N GLU A 166 1.95 19.17 -9.84
CA GLU A 166 1.62 17.95 -10.58
C GLU A 166 0.75 16.97 -9.78
N LEU A 167 0.61 17.19 -8.47
CA LEU A 167 -0.21 16.41 -7.54
C LEU A 167 -1.56 17.10 -7.23
N GLN A 168 -2.55 16.31 -6.82
CA GLN A 168 -3.87 16.80 -6.41
C GLN A 168 -4.02 16.89 -4.89
N SER A 169 -3.99 15.74 -4.21
CA SER A 169 -4.17 15.58 -2.77
C SER A 169 -3.34 14.40 -2.30
N GLY A 170 -3.09 14.34 -0.99
CA GLY A 170 -2.40 13.23 -0.33
C GLY A 170 -3.31 12.45 0.61
N TRP A 171 -3.07 11.15 0.72
CA TRP A 171 -3.75 10.23 1.62
C TRP A 171 -2.76 9.30 2.34
N PHE A 172 -3.11 8.97 3.59
CA PHE A 172 -2.55 7.83 4.29
C PHE A 172 -3.47 6.63 4.11
N VAL A 173 -2.89 5.47 3.84
CA VAL A 173 -3.61 4.21 3.63
C VAL A 173 -3.07 3.14 4.56
N GLN A 174 -3.97 2.45 5.24
CA GLN A 174 -3.68 1.34 6.12
C GLN A 174 -4.55 0.15 5.73
N ILE A 175 -3.94 -1.01 5.51
CA ILE A 175 -4.65 -2.24 5.15
C ILE A 175 -4.38 -3.25 6.26
N GLY A 176 -5.43 -3.92 6.72
CA GLY A 176 -5.40 -4.86 7.84
C GLY A 176 -6.00 -4.27 9.12
N PHE A 177 -5.87 -5.00 10.22
CA PHE A 177 -6.55 -4.72 11.48
C PHE A 177 -5.67 -3.92 12.46
N TYR A 178 -6.33 -3.13 13.32
CA TYR A 178 -5.71 -2.43 14.47
C TYR A 178 -6.17 -2.97 15.82
N GLU A 179 -7.17 -3.84 15.84
CA GLU A 179 -7.74 -4.35 17.08
C GLU A 179 -7.61 -5.88 17.08
N TYR A 180 -6.62 -6.38 17.83
CA TYR A 180 -6.73 -7.68 18.49
C TYR A 180 -7.72 -7.52 19.65
N GLY A 181 -9.00 -7.38 19.33
CA GLY A 181 -10.08 -7.67 20.28
C GLY A 181 -10.23 -9.19 20.39
N GLU A 182 -10.65 -9.68 21.56
CA GLU A 182 -10.85 -11.11 21.85
C GLU A 182 -11.86 -11.80 20.91
N THR A 183 -12.65 -11.02 20.17
CA THR A 183 -13.60 -11.51 19.17
C THR A 183 -13.29 -10.94 17.80
N LEU A 184 -13.00 -11.84 16.86
CA LEU A 184 -13.08 -11.58 15.43
C LEU A 184 -14.56 -11.41 15.07
N ASP A 185 -15.12 -10.23 15.34
CA ASP A 185 -16.44 -9.86 14.84
C ASP A 185 -16.30 -9.51 13.36
N PHE A 186 -16.08 -10.53 12.52
CA PHE A 186 -16.25 -10.38 11.09
C PHE A 186 -17.73 -10.14 10.80
N GLU A 187 -18.04 -9.07 10.08
CA GLU A 187 -19.32 -8.99 9.38
C GLU A 187 -19.27 -9.95 8.17
N GLY A 188 -19.46 -11.25 8.41
CA GLY A 188 -19.54 -12.28 7.37
C GLY A 188 -18.83 -13.59 7.70
N GLU A 189 -19.04 -14.59 6.84
CA GLU A 189 -18.27 -15.84 6.91
C GLU A 189 -16.87 -15.61 6.31
N PRO A 190 -15.80 -16.02 6.99
CA PRO A 190 -14.47 -15.96 6.41
C PRO A 190 -14.39 -16.84 5.16
N PRO A 191 -13.57 -16.45 4.16
CA PRO A 191 -13.35 -17.29 3.00
C PRO A 191 -12.80 -18.65 3.45
N ALA A 192 -13.08 -19.68 2.65
CA ALA A 192 -12.66 -21.04 2.97
C ALA A 192 -11.16 -21.09 3.28
N GLY A 193 -10.84 -21.64 4.46
CA GLY A 193 -9.47 -21.84 4.93
C GLY A 193 -8.70 -20.61 5.38
N TYR A 194 -9.41 -19.51 5.63
CA TYR A 194 -8.88 -18.48 6.50
C TYR A 194 -8.73 -19.04 7.92
N GLU A 195 -7.50 -19.19 8.38
CA GLU A 195 -7.20 -19.74 9.70
C GLU A 195 -6.93 -18.62 10.71
N MET A 196 -6.16 -17.61 10.30
CA MET A 196 -5.72 -16.53 11.16
C MET A 196 -5.48 -15.23 10.40
N LYS A 197 -5.49 -14.14 11.15
CA LYS A 197 -5.10 -12.79 10.74
C LYS A 197 -3.62 -12.71 10.36
N GLY A 198 -3.31 -12.20 9.17
CA GLY A 198 -1.93 -12.00 8.74
C GLY A 198 -1.20 -10.93 9.54
N SER A 199 0.09 -11.13 9.79
CA SER A 199 0.91 -10.30 10.68
C SER A 199 1.62 -9.13 10.00
N CYS A 200 1.68 -9.11 8.67
CA CYS A 200 2.33 -8.05 7.90
C CYS A 200 1.28 -7.18 7.21
N LEU A 201 1.13 -5.94 7.70
CA LEU A 201 0.02 -5.06 7.35
C LEU A 201 0.53 -3.89 6.49
N PRO A 202 0.05 -3.74 5.24
CA PRO A 202 0.47 -2.65 4.37
C PRO A 202 0.21 -1.26 4.96
N ARG A 203 1.17 -0.36 4.76
CA ARG A 203 1.06 1.09 5.03
C ARG A 203 1.51 1.85 3.79
N MET A 204 0.79 2.90 3.44
CA MET A 204 1.13 3.72 2.28
C MET A 204 0.87 5.20 2.56
N ALA A 205 1.69 6.05 1.98
CA ALA A 205 1.42 7.48 1.87
C ALA A 205 1.39 7.82 0.37
N LEU A 206 0.19 8.11 -0.13
CA LEU A 206 -0.13 8.18 -1.54
C LEU A 206 -0.60 9.58 -1.93
N ALA A 207 -0.40 9.95 -3.18
CA ALA A 207 -0.99 11.10 -3.83
C ALA A 207 -1.44 10.72 -5.25
N LEU A 208 -2.34 11.52 -5.81
CA LEU A 208 -2.79 11.36 -7.18
C LEU A 208 -2.15 12.42 -8.08
N THR A 209 -1.67 12.00 -9.26
CA THR A 209 -1.31 12.92 -10.34
C THR A 209 -2.56 13.55 -10.93
N LYS A 210 -2.42 14.59 -11.75
CA LYS A 210 -3.55 15.17 -12.50
C LYS A 210 -4.24 14.20 -13.47
N ALA A 211 -3.54 13.16 -13.93
CA ALA A 211 -4.10 12.11 -14.78
C ALA A 211 -4.78 10.99 -13.95
N GLY A 212 -4.67 11.05 -12.62
CA GLY A 212 -5.24 10.07 -11.69
C GLY A 212 -4.35 8.86 -11.42
N SER A 213 -3.08 8.89 -11.84
CA SER A 213 -2.11 7.88 -11.42
C SER A 213 -1.79 8.02 -9.95
N VAL A 214 -1.45 6.89 -9.31
CA VAL A 214 -1.07 6.85 -7.90
C VAL A 214 0.45 6.96 -7.81
N VAL A 215 0.95 7.80 -6.90
CA VAL A 215 2.38 7.91 -6.55
C VAL A 215 2.54 8.02 -5.05
N GLY A 216 3.65 7.56 -4.50
CA GLY A 216 3.84 7.57 -3.07
C GLY A 216 4.96 6.69 -2.58
N VAL A 217 4.78 6.22 -1.35
CA VAL A 217 5.63 5.23 -0.69
C VAL A 217 4.80 4.08 -0.16
N PHE A 218 5.41 2.91 -0.13
CA PHE A 218 4.86 1.68 0.43
C PHE A 218 5.78 1.16 1.53
N GLY A 219 5.17 0.58 2.56
CA GLY A 219 5.83 -0.14 3.63
C GLY A 219 4.86 -1.13 4.26
N HIS A 220 5.30 -1.80 5.31
CA HIS A 220 4.43 -2.64 6.12
C HIS A 220 4.85 -2.55 7.58
N VAL A 221 3.88 -2.78 8.47
CA VAL A 221 4.13 -3.02 9.89
C VAL A 221 4.05 -4.52 10.15
N VAL A 222 4.89 -5.01 11.05
CA VAL A 222 4.81 -6.38 11.56
C VAL A 222 4.15 -6.35 12.93
N TRP A 223 3.14 -7.20 13.11
CA TRP A 223 2.44 -7.35 14.38
C TRP A 223 2.27 -8.84 14.71
N THR A 224 2.87 -9.30 15.81
CA THR A 224 2.78 -10.69 16.29
C THR A 224 2.04 -10.84 17.62
#